data_AF-A0A344W9E3-F1
#
_entry.id   AF-A0A344W9E3-F1
#
_cell.length_a   1.000
_cell.length_b   1.000
_cell.length_c   1.000
_cell.angle_alpha   90.00
_cell.angle_beta   90.00
_cell.angle_gamma   90.00
#
_symmetry.space_group_name_H-M   'P 1'
#
loop_
_entity.id
_entity.type
_entity.pdbx_description
1 polymer ?
#
loop_
_entity_poly.entity_id
_entity_poly.type
_entity_poly.pdbx_seq_one_letter_code
_entity_poly.pdbx_strand_id
1 'polypeptide(L)'
;MKYNKPMKLSLKLIILPIFFLLQSCSHPVGSAMWHKKAPNADITNYYKEMCLGFGYKTETPELIQCIQTEIGNGMDRADAQVSQMIKSLQNIDRPRNKVKTNCTTWGNDINCTSTY
;
A
#
# COMPACT_ATOMS: atom_id res chain seq x y z
N MET A 1 -36.78 -43.39 3.62
CA MET A 1 -36.27 -42.01 3.82
C MET A 1 -34.85 -42.11 4.36
N LYS A 2 -33.84 -41.67 3.58
CA LYS A 2 -32.42 -41.69 4.00
C LYS A 2 -32.11 -40.37 4.72
N TYR A 3 -31.73 -40.45 5.99
CA TYR A 3 -31.32 -39.31 6.80
C TYR A 3 -29.85 -38.95 6.50
N ASN A 4 -29.61 -37.74 5.97
CA ASN A 4 -28.25 -37.24 5.71
C ASN A 4 -27.60 -36.77 7.02
N LYS A 5 -26.38 -37.25 7.27
CA LYS A 5 -25.56 -36.92 8.44
C LYS A 5 -24.91 -35.54 8.24
N PRO A 6 -25.06 -34.56 9.16
CA PRO A 6 -24.38 -33.28 9.02
C PRO A 6 -22.88 -33.45 9.31
N MET A 7 -22.06 -33.12 8.32
CA MET A 7 -20.61 -33.12 8.39
C MET A 7 -20.15 -31.96 9.27
N LYS A 8 -19.57 -32.26 10.44
CA LYS A 8 -18.97 -31.26 11.33
C LYS A 8 -17.65 -30.80 10.72
N LEU A 9 -17.69 -29.67 10.01
CA LEU A 9 -16.51 -29.02 9.45
C LEU A 9 -15.71 -28.39 10.61
N SER A 10 -14.58 -28.99 10.98
CA SER A 10 -13.73 -28.49 12.07
C SER A 10 -13.09 -27.15 11.68
N LEU A 11 -13.52 -26.09 12.36
CA LEU A 11 -13.11 -24.68 12.21
C LEU A 11 -11.58 -24.45 12.24
N LYS A 12 -10.81 -25.38 12.84
CA LYS A 12 -9.34 -25.31 12.91
C LYS A 12 -8.62 -25.47 11.56
N LEU A 13 -9.27 -26.07 10.55
CA LEU A 13 -8.65 -26.30 9.22
C LEU A 13 -8.64 -25.06 8.31
N ILE A 14 -9.38 -23.99 8.65
CA ILE A 14 -9.52 -22.80 7.77
C ILE A 14 -8.52 -21.69 8.14
N ILE A 15 -7.91 -21.74 9.33
CA ILE A 15 -7.07 -20.64 9.86
C ILE A 15 -5.61 -20.72 9.31
N LEU A 16 -5.12 -21.91 9.00
CA LEU A 16 -3.76 -22.14 8.51
C LEU A 16 -3.45 -21.53 7.11
N PRO A 17 -4.34 -21.60 6.09
CA PRO A 17 -4.03 -21.05 4.77
C PRO A 17 -4.07 -19.51 4.71
N ILE A 18 -4.80 -18.84 5.61
CA ILE A 18 -4.91 -17.37 5.60
C ILE A 18 -3.60 -16.71 6.07
N PHE A 19 -2.88 -17.34 7.01
CA PHE A 19 -1.61 -16.80 7.52
C PHE A 19 -0.48 -16.88 6.48
N PHE A 20 -0.54 -17.86 5.57
CA PHE A 20 0.48 -18.05 4.52
C PHE A 20 0.33 -17.05 3.36
N LEU A 21 -0.89 -16.54 3.11
CA LEU A 21 -1.17 -15.55 2.06
C LEU A 21 -0.76 -14.11 2.41
N LEU A 22 -0.46 -13.81 3.68
CA LEU A 22 -0.03 -12.49 4.14
C LEU A 22 1.48 -12.26 4.01
N GLN A 23 2.28 -13.29 3.71
CA GLN A 23 3.74 -13.18 3.64
C GLN A 23 4.27 -12.74 2.27
N SER A 24 3.44 -12.70 1.23
CA SER A 24 3.86 -12.36 -0.14
C SER A 24 3.82 -10.85 -0.48
N CYS A 25 3.75 -9.97 0.52
CA CYS A 25 3.91 -8.53 0.32
C CYS A 25 5.40 -8.16 0.13
N SER A 26 5.98 -8.53 -1.03
CA SER A 26 7.24 -7.93 -1.47
C SER A 26 7.00 -6.46 -1.82
N HIS A 27 7.80 -5.56 -1.25
CA HIS A 27 7.70 -4.13 -1.54
C HIS A 27 8.01 -3.90 -3.03
N PRO A 28 7.18 -3.13 -3.77
CA PRO A 28 7.44 -2.84 -5.17
C PRO A 28 8.85 -2.28 -5.38
N VAL A 29 9.56 -2.77 -6.39
CA VAL A 29 10.90 -2.27 -6.74
C VAL A 29 10.82 -0.77 -7.04
N GLY A 30 11.78 0.01 -6.53
CA GLY A 30 11.77 1.47 -6.62
C GLY A 30 10.89 2.17 -5.56
N SER A 31 10.11 1.45 -4.74
CA SER A 31 9.35 2.08 -3.64
C SER A 31 10.25 2.51 -2.48
N ALA A 32 9.75 3.40 -1.61
CA ALA A 32 10.50 3.88 -0.45
C ALA A 32 10.85 2.73 0.50
N MET A 33 9.93 1.76 0.65
CA MET A 33 10.18 0.60 1.48
C MET A 33 11.12 -0.42 0.86
N TRP A 34 11.13 -0.53 -0.47
CA TRP A 34 12.14 -1.34 -1.16
C TRP A 34 13.54 -0.75 -0.96
N HIS A 35 13.72 0.57 -1.14
CA HIS A 35 15.01 1.23 -0.87
C HIS A 35 15.48 1.06 0.58
N LYS A 36 14.56 0.99 1.55
CA LYS A 36 14.90 0.77 2.97
C LYS A 36 15.25 -0.67 3.34
N LYS A 37 14.73 -1.65 2.60
CA LYS A 37 14.87 -3.09 2.94
C LYS A 37 15.80 -3.86 2.01
N ALA A 38 15.97 -3.42 0.77
CA ALA A 38 16.78 -4.11 -0.20
C ALA A 38 18.28 -4.00 0.16
N PRO A 39 19.06 -5.06 -0.08
CA PRO A 39 20.52 -4.99 -0.01
C PRO A 39 21.07 -3.90 -0.94
N ASN A 40 22.14 -3.21 -0.51
CA ASN A 40 22.81 -2.18 -1.32
C ASN A 40 23.26 -2.71 -2.69
N ALA A 41 23.64 -3.99 -2.78
CA ALA A 41 24.01 -4.63 -4.03
C ALA A 41 22.84 -4.70 -5.01
N ASP A 42 21.64 -5.03 -4.52
CA ASP A 42 20.42 -5.13 -5.34
C ASP A 42 19.98 -3.75 -5.81
N ILE A 43 20.04 -2.75 -4.94
CA ILE A 43 19.78 -1.34 -5.28
C ILE A 43 20.74 -0.90 -6.39
N THR A 44 22.03 -1.13 -6.19
CA THR A 44 23.07 -0.75 -7.16
C THR A 44 22.88 -1.47 -8.49
N ASN A 45 22.58 -2.77 -8.48
CA ASN A 45 22.36 -3.55 -9.69
C ASN A 45 21.12 -3.09 -10.46
N TYR A 46 20.02 -2.81 -9.76
CA TYR A 46 18.80 -2.26 -10.37
C TYR A 46 19.08 -0.95 -11.11
N TYR A 47 19.75 0.01 -10.45
CA TYR A 47 20.09 1.29 -11.09
C TYR A 47 21.17 1.16 -12.16
N LYS A 48 22.07 0.18 -12.03
CA LYS A 48 23.04 -0.17 -13.07
C LYS A 48 22.33 -0.64 -14.33
N GLU A 49 21.41 -1.60 -14.24
CA GLU A 49 20.64 -2.08 -15.39
C GLU A 49 19.83 -0.95 -16.04
N MET A 50 19.24 -0.07 -15.24
CA MET A 50 18.52 1.10 -15.74
C MET A 50 19.44 2.06 -16.52
N CYS A 51 20.61 2.40 -15.97
CA CYS A 51 21.58 3.26 -16.64
C CYS A 51 22.17 2.60 -17.91
N LEU A 52 22.38 1.29 -17.90
CA LEU A 52 22.76 0.56 -19.11
C LEU A 52 21.65 0.63 -20.17
N GLY A 53 20.37 0.57 -19.76
CA GLY A 53 19.21 0.77 -20.63
C GLY A 53 19.13 2.17 -21.24
N PHE A 54 19.65 3.20 -20.56
CA PHE A 54 19.81 4.55 -21.12
C PHE A 54 20.95 4.66 -22.13
N GLY A 55 21.78 3.62 -22.30
CA GLY A 55 22.87 3.58 -23.26
C GLY A 55 24.24 3.92 -22.69
N TYR A 56 24.37 4.01 -21.36
CA TYR A 56 25.69 4.14 -20.73
C TYR A 56 26.49 2.86 -20.93
N LYS A 57 27.80 3.00 -21.16
CA LYS A 57 28.69 1.84 -21.33
C LYS A 57 29.04 1.24 -19.98
N THR A 58 29.26 -0.07 -19.95
CA THR A 58 29.72 -0.78 -18.75
C THR A 58 31.09 -0.27 -18.31
N GLU A 59 31.32 -0.20 -17.00
CA GLU A 59 32.62 0.11 -16.38
C GLU A 59 33.17 1.52 -16.67
N THR A 60 32.32 2.45 -17.08
CA THR A 60 32.75 3.84 -17.30
C THR A 60 32.40 4.73 -16.10
N PRO A 61 33.16 5.82 -15.85
CA PRO A 61 32.85 6.75 -14.77
C PRO A 61 31.48 7.42 -14.93
N GLU A 62 31.01 7.59 -16.17
CA GLU A 62 29.69 8.14 -16.47
C GLU A 62 28.56 7.21 -16.02
N LEU A 63 28.76 5.89 -16.12
CA LEU A 63 27.82 4.90 -15.57
C LEU A 63 27.73 5.02 -14.05
N ILE A 64 28.88 5.15 -13.37
CA ILE A 64 28.92 5.30 -11.91
C ILE A 64 28.19 6.57 -11.49
N GLN A 65 28.41 7.68 -12.19
CA GLN A 65 27.68 8.92 -11.95
C GLN A 65 26.17 8.73 -12.18
N CYS A 66 25.76 8.10 -13.28
CA CYS A 66 24.35 7.80 -13.54
C CYS A 66 23.72 7.00 -12.40
N ILE A 67 24.39 5.92 -11.95
CA ILE A 67 23.89 5.08 -10.86
C ILE A 67 23.70 5.91 -9.58
N GLN A 68 24.70 6.71 -9.19
CA GLN A 68 24.60 7.54 -7.98
C GLN A 68 23.49 8.58 -8.08
N THR A 69 23.38 9.24 -9.23
CA THR A 69 22.32 10.21 -9.50
C THR A 69 20.94 9.55 -9.47
N GLU A 70 20.78 8.39 -10.09
CA GLU A 70 19.49 7.71 -10.15
C GLU A 70 19.08 7.05 -8.84
N ILE A 71 20.02 6.61 -8.01
CA ILE A 71 19.73 6.20 -6.63
C ILE A 71 19.12 7.39 -5.87
N GLY A 72 19.75 8.57 -5.94
CA GLY A 72 19.23 9.79 -5.29
C GLY A 72 17.85 10.18 -5.83
N ASN A 73 17.72 10.30 -7.15
CA ASN A 73 16.44 10.62 -7.80
C ASN A 73 15.35 9.59 -7.46
N GLY A 74 15.72 8.31 -7.39
CA GLY A 74 14.82 7.22 -7.04
C GLY A 74 14.29 7.31 -5.62
N MET A 75 15.14 7.66 -4.66
CA MET A 75 14.73 7.94 -3.28
C MET A 75 13.81 9.15 -3.21
N ASP A 76 14.14 10.24 -3.89
CA ASP A 76 13.30 11.45 -3.91
C ASP A 76 11.91 11.18 -4.50
N ARG A 77 11.84 10.45 -5.62
CA ARG A 77 10.57 10.01 -6.23
C ARG A 77 9.78 9.15 -5.27
N ALA A 78 10.44 8.22 -4.58
CA ALA A 78 9.80 7.34 -3.62
C ALA A 78 9.24 8.08 -2.39
N ASP A 79 9.99 9.04 -1.85
CA ASP A 79 9.55 9.88 -0.73
C ASP A 79 8.41 10.81 -1.14
N ALA A 80 8.42 11.32 -2.38
CA ALA A 80 7.33 12.09 -2.94
C ALA A 80 6.04 11.26 -3.05
N GLN A 81 6.11 10.00 -3.49
CA GLN A 81 4.96 9.09 -3.55
C GLN A 81 4.37 8.83 -2.16
N VAL A 82 5.22 8.58 -1.16
CA VAL A 82 4.78 8.39 0.23
C VAL A 82 4.12 9.67 0.78
N SER A 83 4.72 10.82 0.52
CA SER A 83 4.17 12.11 0.95
C SER A 83 2.79 12.40 0.34
N GLN A 84 2.59 12.06 -0.94
CA GLN A 84 1.28 12.17 -1.60
C GLN A 84 0.25 11.20 -1.02
N MET A 85 0.66 9.98 -0.70
CA MET A 85 -0.20 9.00 -0.04
C MET A 85 -0.64 9.49 1.35
N ILE A 86 0.29 9.98 2.17
CA ILE A 86 -0.02 10.50 3.51
C ILE A 86 -0.97 11.70 3.42
N LYS A 87 -0.73 12.64 2.49
CA LYS A 87 -1.65 13.77 2.26
C LYS A 87 -3.05 13.28 1.86
N SER A 88 -3.14 12.26 1.01
CA SER A 88 -4.42 11.66 0.62
C SER A 88 -5.15 11.07 1.83
N LEU A 89 -4.44 10.36 2.72
CA LEU A 89 -5.01 9.79 3.94
C LEU A 89 -5.46 10.87 4.94
N GLN A 90 -4.66 11.92 5.14
CA GLN A 90 -5.03 13.05 5.99
C GLN A 90 -6.28 13.78 5.49
N ASN A 91 -6.47 13.85 4.17
CA ASN A 91 -7.68 14.44 3.59
C ASN A 91 -8.92 13.53 3.75
N ILE A 92 -8.75 12.22 3.92
CA ILE A 92 -9.84 11.28 4.25
C ILE A 92 -10.27 11.43 5.71
N ASP A 93 -9.31 11.66 6.61
CA ASP A 93 -9.58 11.87 8.05
C ASP A 93 -10.17 13.24 8.39
N ARG A 94 -10.25 14.17 7.43
CA ARG A 94 -11.08 15.37 7.62
C ARG A 94 -12.53 14.93 7.69
N PRO A 95 -13.24 15.14 8.82
CA PRO A 95 -14.65 14.82 8.88
C PRO A 95 -15.35 15.66 7.82
N ARG A 96 -15.79 15.02 6.71
CA ARG A 96 -16.82 15.57 5.84
C ARG A 96 -17.91 16.10 6.77
N ASN A 97 -18.28 17.38 6.62
CA ASN A 97 -19.31 18.07 7.41
C ASN A 97 -20.31 17.06 7.93
N LYS A 98 -20.20 16.73 9.23
CA LYS A 98 -21.04 15.69 9.83
C LYS A 98 -22.44 16.24 9.84
N VAL A 99 -23.24 15.86 8.84
CA VAL A 99 -24.67 16.15 8.83
C VAL A 99 -25.24 15.57 10.11
N LYS A 100 -25.66 16.46 11.03
CA LYS A 100 -26.28 16.06 12.29
C LYS A 100 -27.76 15.91 12.02
N THR A 101 -28.23 14.68 11.92
CA THR A 101 -29.66 14.38 11.86
C THR A 101 -30.15 14.15 13.29
N ASN A 102 -31.04 15.02 13.76
CA ASN A 102 -31.75 14.82 15.02
C ASN A 102 -33.18 14.42 14.71
N CYS A 103 -33.61 13.29 15.25
CA CYS A 103 -34.98 12.82 15.16
C CYS A 103 -35.65 12.92 16.53
N THR A 104 -36.85 13.51 16.57
CA THR A 104 -37.72 13.53 17.74
C THR A 104 -39.02 12.81 17.42
N THR A 105 -39.59 12.14 18.41
CA THR A 105 -40.80 11.33 18.26
C THR A 105 -41.88 11.86 19.20
N TRP A 106 -43.08 12.09 18.68
CA TRP A 106 -44.22 12.58 19.46
C TRP A 106 -45.48 11.81 19.08
N GLY A 107 -45.97 10.98 20.01
CA GLY A 107 -47.03 10.01 19.70
C GLY A 107 -46.58 9.01 18.63
N ASN A 108 -47.35 8.91 17.54
CA ASN A 108 -47.03 8.04 16.39
C ASN A 108 -46.24 8.77 15.28
N ASP A 109 -45.91 10.05 15.45
CA ASP A 109 -45.22 10.86 14.45
C ASP A 109 -43.72 10.98 14.77
N ILE A 110 -42.88 10.82 13.75
CA ILE A 110 -41.42 10.99 13.82
C ILE A 110 -41.05 12.18 12.94
N ASN A 111 -40.35 13.16 13.50
CA ASN A 111 -39.79 14.28 12.76
C ASN A 111 -38.26 14.26 12.86
N CYS A 112 -37.59 14.30 11.71
CA CYS A 112 -36.14 14.32 11.62
C CYS A 112 -35.67 15.57 10.91
N THR A 113 -34.80 16.34 11.56
CA THR A 113 -34.18 17.54 10.98
C THR A 113 -32.69 17.32 10.82
N SER A 114 -32.18 17.60 9.62
CA SER A 114 -30.74 17.52 9.31
C SER A 114 -30.17 18.93 9.16
N THR A 115 -29.11 19.23 9.91
CA THR A 115 -28.31 20.45 9.75
C THR A 115 -26.96 20.14 9.10
N TYR A 116 -26.60 20.96 8.11
CA TYR A 116 -25.37 20.85 7.30
C TYR A 116 -24.23 21.68 7.89
#